data_AF-A0A062BVI0-F1
#
_entry.id   AF-A0A062BVI0-F1
#
_cell.length_a   1.000
_cell.length_b   1.000
_cell.length_c   1.000
_cell.angle_alpha   90.00
_cell.angle_beta   90.00
_cell.angle_gamma   90.00
#
_symmetry.space_group_name_H-M   'P 1'
#
loop_
_entity.id
_entity.type
_entity.pdbx_description
1 polymer ?
#
loop_
_entity_poly.entity_id
_entity_poly.type
_entity_poly.pdbx_seq_one_letter_code
_entity_poly.pdbx_strand_id
1 'polypeptide(L)'
;MEITQYLSPREYRETDKATAELNSFMLELFKDEKKLVIFDKDILLSEYDDSVPKWSKTKRTKKSKVIESTAVTMETPIAEVHALLDSLQERLADNIKDAELYYPINVELFSSVRKIKAVIDWLDLRFTVDPTMCKFYKEPNARSRIKELITKRTGIRHYIAHKDNHITQHDASFTIRLHDIRNKSDLKKITDLLVEEYGAKCETMTIDAIELSLDFYGGDGSAIVIKLHKAMQYPVDARLLRTYKTKWTRRDIPTAPHALYELVENGYNIGMGDHRSDVFCVRAYFKRTDKGGQSLSKDQHRARIEVTLTKLAFTDDTIDLHISNLRKIITCGFKKMQFTKLSKRATLTEKDQYYTQVKPFGKEQEDKLSISRHKRNLPDAIESYAWLNEAKRNAVKDLARKF
;
A
#
# COMPACT_ATOMS: atom_id res chain seq x y z
N MET A 1 29.28 -14.93 19.38
CA MET A 1 29.12 -15.81 20.55
C MET A 1 27.76 -16.47 20.39
N GLU A 2 27.73 -17.66 19.76
CA GLU A 2 26.52 -18.45 19.59
C GLU A 2 26.16 -19.08 20.93
N ILE A 3 24.92 -18.88 21.37
CA ILE A 3 24.37 -19.59 22.53
C ILE A 3 23.68 -20.83 21.98
N THR A 4 24.40 -21.94 21.93
CA THR A 4 23.80 -23.27 21.79
C THR A 4 23.14 -23.60 23.12
N GLN A 5 21.81 -23.60 23.14
CA GLN A 5 21.04 -24.11 24.29
C GLN A 5 21.32 -25.61 24.42
N TYR A 6 21.97 -25.99 25.51
CA TYR A 6 22.26 -27.39 25.83
C TYR A 6 20.98 -28.03 26.38
N LEU A 7 20.33 -28.88 25.57
CA LEU A 7 19.22 -29.72 26.01
C LEU A 7 19.74 -30.92 26.80
N SER A 8 19.05 -31.28 27.87
CA SER A 8 19.40 -32.39 28.73
C SER A 8 19.20 -33.75 28.04
N PRO A 9 19.92 -34.81 28.46
CA PRO A 9 19.78 -36.16 27.86
C PRO A 9 18.38 -36.77 27.95
N ARG A 10 17.52 -36.25 28.83
CA ARG A 10 16.10 -36.63 28.91
C ARG A 10 15.28 -35.97 27.83
N GLU A 11 15.52 -34.69 27.57
CA GLU A 11 14.86 -33.91 26.52
C GLU A 11 15.22 -34.46 25.13
N TYR A 12 16.47 -34.93 24.93
CA TYR A 12 16.85 -35.64 23.70
C TYR A 12 16.07 -36.94 23.45
N ARG A 13 15.81 -37.73 24.51
CA ARG A 13 15.03 -38.98 24.37
C ARG A 13 13.55 -38.72 24.10
N GLU A 14 13.01 -37.64 24.66
CA GLU A 14 11.61 -37.25 24.45
C GLU A 14 11.41 -36.69 23.02
N THR A 15 12.39 -35.94 22.48
CA THR A 15 12.35 -35.48 21.07
C THR A 15 12.57 -36.61 20.06
N ASP A 16 13.46 -37.56 20.33
CA ASP A 16 13.70 -38.69 19.43
C ASP A 16 12.49 -39.63 19.38
N LYS A 17 11.81 -39.83 20.52
CA LYS A 17 10.58 -40.62 20.59
C LYS A 17 9.43 -39.94 19.84
N ALA A 18 9.26 -38.63 20.00
CA ALA A 18 8.25 -37.87 19.27
C ALA A 18 8.50 -37.84 17.75
N THR A 19 9.77 -37.80 17.33
CA THR A 19 10.15 -37.84 15.91
C THR A 19 9.94 -39.23 15.30
N ALA A 20 10.19 -40.30 16.06
CA ALA A 20 9.89 -41.67 15.64
C ALA A 20 8.38 -41.93 15.52
N GLU A 21 7.57 -41.41 16.45
CA GLU A 21 6.10 -41.51 16.40
C GLU A 21 5.53 -40.73 15.20
N LEU A 22 6.07 -39.54 14.90
CA LEU A 22 5.67 -38.75 13.72
C LEU A 22 6.04 -39.45 12.40
N ASN A 23 7.23 -40.06 12.32
CA ASN A 23 7.65 -40.80 11.13
C ASN A 23 6.83 -42.09 10.93
N SER A 24 6.46 -42.77 12.01
CA SER A 24 5.56 -43.93 11.95
C SER A 24 4.17 -43.54 11.49
N PHE A 25 3.63 -42.42 11.98
CA PHE A 25 2.33 -41.87 11.56
C PHE A 25 2.34 -41.49 10.07
N MET A 26 3.40 -40.84 9.59
CA MET A 26 3.54 -40.49 8.17
C MET A 26 3.64 -41.74 7.29
N LEU A 27 4.37 -42.78 7.71
CA LEU A 27 4.47 -44.05 6.98
C LEU A 27 3.15 -44.84 6.95
N GLU A 28 2.28 -44.67 7.95
CA GLU A 28 0.94 -45.28 7.97
C GLU A 28 -0.04 -44.52 7.05
N LEU A 29 0.09 -43.20 6.97
CA LEU A 29 -0.74 -42.34 6.11
C LEU A 29 -0.54 -42.62 4.60
N PHE A 30 0.62 -43.16 4.21
CA PHE A 30 0.96 -43.49 2.82
C PHE A 30 0.83 -44.99 2.48
N LYS A 31 0.26 -45.82 3.36
CA LYS A 31 0.04 -47.26 3.09
C LYS A 31 -1.25 -47.60 2.34
N ASP A 32 -2.18 -46.66 2.21
CA ASP A 32 -3.44 -46.85 1.50
C ASP A 32 -3.49 -46.06 0.17
N GLU A 33 -2.56 -46.36 -0.74
CA GLU A 33 -2.80 -46.10 -2.17
C GLU A 33 -3.72 -47.19 -2.75
N LYS A 34 -5.03 -47.02 -2.61
CA LYS A 34 -5.97 -47.68 -3.53
C LYS A 34 -5.81 -47.04 -4.89
N LYS A 35 -5.15 -47.76 -5.82
CA LYS A 35 -5.15 -47.51 -7.26
C LYS A 35 -6.59 -47.26 -7.75
N LEU A 36 -6.89 -46.02 -8.12
CA LEU A 36 -8.07 -45.69 -8.90
C LEU A 36 -7.69 -45.79 -10.37
N VAL A 37 -8.02 -46.93 -10.98
CA VAL A 37 -7.93 -47.12 -12.43
C VAL A 37 -9.18 -46.49 -13.03
N ILE A 38 -9.02 -45.37 -13.75
CA ILE A 38 -10.09 -44.81 -14.58
C ILE A 38 -9.94 -45.47 -15.96
N PHE A 39 -10.97 -46.22 -16.37
CA PHE A 39 -11.06 -46.76 -17.71
C PHE A 39 -11.49 -45.67 -18.69
N ASP A 40 -10.82 -45.66 -19.84
CA ASP A 40 -11.09 -44.80 -20.98
C ASP A 40 -12.36 -45.30 -21.71
N LYS A 41 -13.54 -44.92 -21.19
CA LYS A 41 -14.87 -45.05 -21.80
C LYS A 41 -15.87 -44.43 -20.82
N ASP A 42 -16.12 -43.12 -20.99
CA ASP A 42 -17.39 -42.44 -20.69
C ASP A 42 -17.18 -40.91 -20.75
N ILE A 43 -16.78 -40.41 -21.91
CA ILE A 43 -17.06 -39.02 -22.30
C ILE A 43 -17.81 -39.08 -23.63
N LEU A 44 -19.12 -39.17 -23.53
CA LEU A 44 -20.03 -38.90 -24.64
C LEU A 44 -19.93 -37.42 -25.00
N LEU A 45 -19.41 -37.16 -26.20
CA LEU A 45 -19.53 -35.89 -26.89
C LEU A 45 -21.01 -35.61 -27.17
N SER A 46 -21.57 -34.58 -26.55
CA SER A 46 -22.81 -33.96 -27.05
C SER A 46 -22.43 -32.98 -28.16
N GLU A 47 -22.96 -33.23 -29.35
CA GLU A 47 -22.79 -32.45 -30.58
C GLU A 47 -23.11 -30.97 -30.36
N TYR A 48 -22.21 -30.09 -30.82
CA TYR A 48 -22.44 -28.66 -30.94
C TYR A 48 -22.80 -28.31 -32.39
N ASP A 49 -23.86 -27.52 -32.50
CA ASP A 49 -24.49 -26.93 -33.68
C ASP A 49 -23.54 -26.04 -34.50
N ASP A 50 -23.42 -26.37 -35.79
CA ASP A 50 -22.65 -25.65 -36.81
C ASP A 50 -23.42 -24.41 -37.30
N SER A 51 -23.09 -23.24 -36.75
CA SER A 51 -23.43 -21.96 -37.41
C SER A 51 -22.36 -20.89 -37.21
N VAL A 52 -21.30 -20.97 -38.03
CA VAL A 52 -20.28 -19.92 -38.17
C VAL A 52 -20.67 -18.93 -39.28
N PRO A 53 -20.67 -17.60 -39.04
CA PRO A 53 -20.57 -16.61 -40.10
C PRO A 53 -19.09 -16.33 -40.45
N LYS A 54 -18.71 -16.60 -41.70
CA LYS A 54 -17.36 -16.33 -42.26
C LYS A 54 -17.00 -14.85 -42.18
N TRP A 55 -15.84 -14.52 -41.60
CA TRP A 55 -15.21 -13.20 -41.70
C TRP A 55 -13.96 -13.23 -42.58
N SER A 56 -13.88 -12.23 -43.47
CA SER A 56 -12.86 -12.02 -44.49
C SER A 56 -11.50 -11.64 -43.91
N LYS A 57 -10.45 -12.28 -44.43
CA LYS A 57 -9.05 -12.03 -44.11
C LYS A 57 -8.64 -10.61 -44.49
N THR A 58 -8.38 -9.76 -43.51
CA THR A 58 -7.58 -8.54 -43.71
C THR A 58 -6.25 -8.70 -42.99
N LYS A 59 -5.16 -8.74 -43.76
CA LYS A 59 -3.78 -8.87 -43.28
C LYS A 59 -3.44 -7.69 -42.36
N ARG A 60 -3.05 -7.98 -41.12
CA ARG A 60 -2.40 -7.02 -40.21
C ARG A 60 -1.14 -7.66 -39.63
N THR A 61 0.01 -7.17 -40.08
CA THR A 61 1.32 -7.42 -39.51
C THR A 61 1.41 -6.74 -38.14
N LYS A 62 1.48 -7.55 -37.07
CA LYS A 62 2.04 -7.16 -35.78
C LYS A 62 2.80 -8.37 -35.25
N LYS A 63 4.10 -8.17 -34.96
CA LYS A 63 4.95 -9.14 -34.27
C LYS A 63 4.35 -9.39 -32.89
N SER A 64 3.55 -10.44 -32.76
CA SER A 64 3.31 -11.11 -31.49
C SER A 64 4.66 -11.58 -30.97
N LYS A 65 4.90 -11.40 -29.67
CA LYS A 65 5.96 -12.14 -28.97
C LYS A 65 5.71 -13.62 -29.30
N VAL A 66 6.68 -14.24 -29.97
CA VAL A 66 6.66 -15.65 -30.28
C VAL A 66 6.48 -16.38 -28.96
N ILE A 67 5.37 -17.10 -28.84
CA ILE A 67 5.27 -18.19 -27.89
C ILE A 67 6.27 -19.21 -28.45
N GLU A 68 7.43 -19.35 -27.81
CA GLU A 68 8.25 -20.53 -28.05
C GLU A 68 7.45 -21.72 -27.52
N SER A 69 6.61 -22.29 -28.37
CA SER A 69 6.27 -23.70 -28.23
C SER A 69 7.57 -24.44 -28.52
N THR A 70 8.36 -24.73 -27.49
CA THR A 70 9.47 -25.66 -27.62
C THR A 70 8.83 -27.01 -27.95
N ALA A 71 8.72 -27.32 -29.23
CA ALA A 71 8.21 -28.59 -29.69
C ALA A 71 9.18 -29.66 -29.19
N VAL A 72 8.76 -30.44 -28.19
CA VAL A 72 9.52 -31.60 -27.75
C VAL A 72 9.52 -32.61 -28.89
N THR A 73 10.69 -32.91 -29.42
CA THR A 73 10.87 -33.94 -30.44
C THR A 73 11.44 -35.20 -29.79
N MET A 74 11.46 -36.31 -30.53
CA MET A 74 12.11 -37.56 -30.09
C MET A 74 13.62 -37.40 -29.83
N GLU A 75 14.23 -36.30 -30.27
CA GLU A 75 15.66 -35.99 -30.12
C GLU A 75 15.93 -35.00 -28.99
N THR A 76 14.90 -34.44 -28.34
CA THR A 76 15.10 -33.50 -27.23
C THR A 76 15.78 -34.20 -26.05
N PRO A 77 16.92 -33.69 -25.54
CA PRO A 77 17.60 -34.27 -24.41
C PRO A 77 16.67 -34.40 -23.19
N ILE A 78 16.75 -35.53 -22.48
CA ILE A 78 15.93 -35.81 -21.28
C ILE A 78 16.05 -34.68 -20.24
N ALA A 79 17.25 -34.11 -20.08
CA ALA A 79 17.46 -32.97 -19.18
C ALA A 79 16.66 -31.71 -19.58
N GLU A 80 16.51 -31.45 -20.88
CA GLU A 80 15.68 -30.33 -21.38
C GLU A 80 14.19 -30.61 -21.18
N VAL A 81 13.76 -31.86 -21.35
CA VAL A 81 12.38 -32.29 -21.05
C VAL A 81 12.06 -32.12 -19.56
N HIS A 82 12.97 -32.51 -18.67
CA HIS A 82 12.80 -32.30 -17.22
C HIS A 82 12.74 -30.81 -16.87
N ALA A 83 13.64 -29.99 -17.39
CA ALA A 83 13.60 -28.54 -17.17
C ALA A 83 12.30 -27.90 -17.67
N LEU A 84 11.75 -28.38 -18.80
CA LEU A 84 10.45 -27.94 -19.30
C LEU A 84 9.29 -28.36 -18.37
N LEU A 85 9.30 -29.60 -17.89
CA LEU A 85 8.30 -30.09 -16.94
C LEU A 85 8.34 -29.30 -15.63
N ASP A 86 9.53 -29.06 -15.08
CA ASP A 86 9.71 -28.25 -13.87
C ASP A 86 9.16 -26.83 -14.09
N SER A 87 9.48 -26.20 -15.22
CA SER A 87 8.94 -24.88 -15.57
C SER A 87 7.41 -24.88 -15.71
N LEU A 88 6.81 -25.94 -16.27
CA LEU A 88 5.35 -26.07 -16.37
C LEU A 88 4.71 -26.26 -14.99
N GLN A 89 5.33 -27.04 -14.10
CA GLN A 89 4.87 -27.24 -12.74
C GLN A 89 4.91 -25.93 -11.94
N GLU A 90 5.99 -25.16 -12.03
CA GLU A 90 6.10 -23.84 -11.41
C GLU A 90 5.00 -22.89 -11.91
N ARG A 91 4.80 -22.81 -13.23
CA ARG A 91 3.74 -21.98 -13.84
C ARG A 91 2.34 -22.41 -13.40
N LEU A 92 2.09 -23.71 -13.26
CA LEU A 92 0.81 -24.21 -12.79
C LEU A 92 0.58 -23.81 -11.32
N ALA A 93 1.60 -23.92 -10.47
CA ALA A 93 1.53 -23.49 -9.07
C ALA A 93 1.21 -21.99 -8.96
N ASP A 94 1.87 -21.14 -9.76
CA ASP A 94 1.61 -19.71 -9.79
C ASP A 94 0.19 -19.39 -10.28
N ASN A 95 -0.30 -20.08 -11.32
CA ASN A 95 -1.66 -19.93 -11.80
C ASN A 95 -2.72 -20.30 -10.74
N ILE A 96 -2.45 -21.35 -9.95
CA ILE A 96 -3.32 -21.75 -8.84
C ILE A 96 -3.39 -20.63 -7.80
N LYS A 97 -2.24 -20.08 -7.39
CA LYS A 97 -2.19 -18.94 -6.45
C LYS A 97 -2.93 -17.72 -6.99
N ASP A 98 -2.76 -17.38 -8.26
CA ASP A 98 -3.48 -16.26 -8.88
C ASP A 98 -4.99 -16.50 -8.94
N ALA A 99 -5.43 -17.74 -9.17
CA ALA A 99 -6.84 -18.11 -9.14
C ALA A 99 -7.45 -17.95 -7.74
N GLU A 100 -6.72 -18.35 -6.68
CA GLU A 100 -7.14 -18.15 -5.29
C GLU A 100 -7.25 -16.66 -4.92
N LEU A 101 -6.34 -15.83 -5.43
CA LEU A 101 -6.32 -14.39 -5.19
C LEU A 101 -7.27 -13.59 -6.07
N TYR A 102 -7.83 -14.19 -7.12
CA TYR A 102 -8.75 -13.53 -8.04
C TYR A 102 -9.93 -12.92 -7.29
N TYR A 103 -10.60 -13.70 -6.45
CA TYR A 103 -11.77 -13.25 -5.71
C TYR A 103 -11.45 -12.10 -4.74
N PRO A 104 -10.52 -12.24 -3.77
CA PRO A 104 -10.27 -11.19 -2.77
C PRO A 104 -9.74 -9.88 -3.39
N ILE A 105 -8.97 -9.95 -4.48
CA ILE A 105 -8.42 -8.75 -5.12
C ILE A 105 -9.44 -8.08 -6.04
N ASN A 106 -10.19 -8.84 -6.84
CA ASN A 106 -10.96 -8.30 -7.96
C ASN A 106 -12.47 -8.30 -7.77
N VAL A 107 -13.02 -9.27 -7.02
CA VAL A 107 -14.47 -9.50 -6.92
C VAL A 107 -15.02 -9.03 -5.59
N GLU A 108 -14.35 -9.39 -4.49
CA GLU A 108 -14.76 -9.00 -3.15
C GLU A 108 -14.90 -7.47 -3.11
N LEU A 109 -15.98 -6.95 -2.51
CA LEU A 109 -16.22 -5.51 -2.47
C LEU A 109 -15.49 -4.87 -1.29
N PHE A 110 -15.09 -3.59 -1.39
CA PHE A 110 -14.55 -2.89 -0.21
C PHE A 110 -15.58 -2.77 0.92
N SER A 111 -16.87 -2.99 0.65
CA SER A 111 -17.91 -3.06 1.68
C SER A 111 -17.80 -4.30 2.58
N SER A 112 -16.97 -5.29 2.24
CA SER A 112 -16.68 -6.41 3.14
C SER A 112 -15.78 -6.02 4.32
N VAL A 113 -15.06 -4.89 4.24
CA VAL A 113 -14.26 -4.39 5.36
C VAL A 113 -15.19 -3.94 6.48
N ARG A 114 -14.86 -4.33 7.72
CA ARG A 114 -15.67 -4.02 8.91
C ARG A 114 -15.71 -2.52 9.18
N LYS A 115 -14.60 -1.81 8.92
CA LYS A 115 -14.47 -0.39 9.27
C LYS A 115 -13.42 0.31 8.43
N ILE A 116 -13.75 1.53 7.99
CA ILE A 116 -12.80 2.47 7.39
C ILE A 116 -12.58 3.64 8.37
N LYS A 117 -11.33 4.01 8.64
CA LYS A 117 -10.98 5.16 9.49
C LYS A 117 -9.99 6.08 8.79
N ALA A 118 -10.26 7.39 8.83
CA ALA A 118 -9.28 8.40 8.47
C ALA A 118 -8.49 8.83 9.72
N VAL A 119 -7.18 8.99 9.58
CA VAL A 119 -6.28 9.46 10.64
C VAL A 119 -5.25 10.43 10.07
N ILE A 120 -4.75 11.33 10.92
CA ILE A 120 -3.50 12.06 10.67
C ILE A 120 -2.39 11.18 11.24
N ASP A 121 -1.48 10.70 10.39
CA ASP A 121 -0.33 9.92 10.89
C ASP A 121 0.70 10.86 11.52
N TRP A 122 0.99 11.95 10.81
CA TRP A 122 1.77 13.08 11.32
C TRP A 122 1.49 14.38 10.57
N LEU A 123 1.90 15.49 11.15
CA LEU A 123 2.01 16.78 10.48
C LEU A 123 3.28 17.52 10.90
N ASP A 124 3.79 18.36 10.00
CA ASP A 124 4.91 19.25 10.26
C ASP A 124 4.36 20.65 10.59
N LEU A 125 4.47 21.04 11.86
CA LEU A 125 4.04 22.33 12.38
C LEU A 125 5.21 23.30 12.36
N ARG A 126 5.09 24.39 11.61
CA ARG A 126 6.02 25.50 11.61
C ARG A 126 5.55 26.59 12.58
N PHE A 127 6.48 27.10 13.38
CA PHE A 127 6.26 28.21 14.31
C PHE A 127 7.52 29.09 14.40
N THR A 128 7.35 30.31 14.91
CA THR A 128 8.44 31.27 15.14
C THR A 128 8.52 31.57 16.63
N VAL A 129 9.72 31.53 17.20
CA VAL A 129 9.96 31.85 18.62
C VAL A 129 10.20 33.34 18.80
N ASP A 130 9.93 33.85 20.00
CA ASP A 130 10.36 35.18 20.42
C ASP A 130 11.85 35.13 20.84
N PRO A 131 12.76 35.85 20.18
CA PRO A 131 14.18 35.89 20.54
C PRO A 131 14.46 36.37 21.97
N THR A 132 13.55 37.14 22.58
CA THR A 132 13.68 37.60 23.97
C THR A 132 13.44 36.48 24.99
N MET A 133 12.59 35.51 24.64
CA MET A 133 12.24 34.33 25.45
C MET A 133 13.16 33.16 25.13
N CYS A 134 13.35 32.86 23.84
CA CYS A 134 14.16 31.74 23.36
C CYS A 134 15.57 32.22 22.97
N LYS A 135 16.39 32.63 23.94
CA LYS A 135 17.74 33.19 23.67
C LYS A 135 18.67 32.24 22.90
N PHE A 136 18.45 30.94 23.04
CA PHE A 136 19.26 29.90 22.41
C PHE A 136 18.85 29.60 20.95
N TYR A 137 17.87 30.31 20.35
CA TYR A 137 17.34 29.97 19.02
C TYR A 137 18.39 29.89 17.89
N LYS A 138 19.50 30.61 18.04
CA LYS A 138 20.65 30.58 17.11
C LYS A 138 21.69 29.51 17.43
N GLU A 139 21.58 28.85 18.58
CA GLU A 139 22.52 27.79 18.96
C GLU A 139 22.32 26.55 18.07
N PRO A 140 23.39 25.83 17.70
CA PRO A 140 23.30 24.61 16.88
C PRO A 140 22.41 23.52 17.49
N ASN A 141 22.27 23.50 18.82
CA ASN A 141 21.49 22.51 19.57
C ASN A 141 20.06 22.97 19.90
N ALA A 142 19.61 24.14 19.44
CA ALA A 142 18.30 24.70 19.76
C ALA A 142 17.15 23.73 19.48
N ARG A 143 17.24 23.05 18.34
CA ARG A 143 16.30 22.00 17.92
C ARG A 143 16.23 20.85 18.94
N SER A 144 17.38 20.35 19.39
CA SER A 144 17.44 19.23 20.33
C SER A 144 16.81 19.62 21.67
N ARG A 145 17.00 20.86 22.12
CA ARG A 145 16.37 21.38 23.35
C ARG A 145 14.84 21.47 23.22
N ILE A 146 14.34 22.00 22.10
CA ILE A 146 12.89 22.04 21.82
C ILE A 146 12.29 20.63 21.82
N LYS A 147 12.97 19.68 21.14
CA LYS A 147 12.57 18.27 21.12
C LYS A 147 12.43 17.68 22.51
N GLU A 148 13.47 17.86 23.31
CA GLU A 148 13.59 17.29 24.64
C GLU A 148 12.48 17.83 25.54
N LEU A 149 12.24 19.14 25.51
CA LEU A 149 11.18 19.77 26.29
C LEU A 149 9.80 19.21 25.91
N ILE A 150 9.44 19.21 24.62
CA ILE A 150 8.14 18.72 24.16
C ILE A 150 7.98 17.25 24.54
N THR A 151 9.01 16.43 24.35
CA THR A 151 8.98 15.00 24.72
C THR A 151 8.77 14.81 26.22
N LYS A 152 9.50 15.57 27.05
CA LYS A 152 9.41 15.50 28.51
C LYS A 152 8.04 15.94 29.03
N ARG A 153 7.46 17.00 28.46
CA ARG A 153 6.18 17.59 28.89
C ARG A 153 4.96 16.79 28.42
N THR A 154 5.04 16.19 27.24
CA THR A 154 3.90 15.46 26.66
C THR A 154 3.93 13.97 26.98
N GLY A 155 5.09 13.43 27.41
CA GLY A 155 5.30 12.00 27.56
C GLY A 155 5.32 11.24 26.22
N ILE A 156 5.19 11.94 25.09
CA ILE A 156 5.15 11.35 23.75
C ILE A 156 6.49 11.63 23.07
N ARG A 157 7.22 10.56 22.77
CA ARG A 157 8.44 10.65 21.97
C ARG A 157 8.07 10.90 20.51
N HIS A 158 8.13 12.16 20.09
CA HIS A 158 7.94 12.54 18.70
C HIS A 158 9.22 12.27 17.89
N TYR A 159 9.10 11.62 16.73
CA TYR A 159 10.19 11.60 15.76
C TYR A 159 10.35 13.03 15.22
N ILE A 160 11.54 13.60 15.36
CA ILE A 160 11.86 14.88 14.72
C ILE A 160 12.62 14.57 13.45
N ALA A 161 12.00 14.91 12.30
CA ALA A 161 12.56 14.70 10.99
C ALA A 161 14.03 15.15 10.92
N HIS A 162 14.95 14.21 10.67
CA HIS A 162 16.38 14.47 10.49
C HIS A 162 16.65 15.05 9.09
N LYS A 163 15.91 16.09 8.72
CA LYS A 163 16.23 16.91 7.57
C LYS A 163 16.73 18.24 8.08
N ASP A 164 18.03 18.39 8.06
CA ASP A 164 18.71 19.66 8.25
C ASP A 164 18.29 20.69 7.16
N ASN A 165 17.49 20.27 6.17
CA ASN A 165 17.09 21.07 5.01
C ASN A 165 15.74 21.79 5.14
N HIS A 166 14.97 21.59 6.22
CA HIS A 166 13.68 22.30 6.40
C HIS A 166 13.67 23.27 7.59
N ILE A 167 14.75 23.33 8.35
CA ILE A 167 14.97 24.44 9.26
C ILE A 167 15.81 25.44 8.49
N THR A 168 15.17 26.32 7.73
CA THR A 168 15.79 27.60 7.42
C THR A 168 15.89 28.34 8.75
N GLN A 169 17.01 28.13 9.46
CA GLN A 169 17.38 28.80 10.72
C GLN A 169 17.65 30.30 10.51
N HIS A 170 17.20 30.85 9.38
CA HIS A 170 17.43 32.21 8.96
C HIS A 170 16.61 33.22 9.79
N ASP A 171 15.44 32.85 10.35
CA ASP A 171 14.52 33.83 11.00
C ASP A 171 13.77 33.29 12.24
N ALA A 172 14.48 32.72 13.23
CA ALA A 172 13.88 32.23 14.50
C ALA A 172 12.71 31.23 14.34
N SER A 173 12.62 30.60 13.16
CA SER A 173 11.52 29.71 12.80
C SER A 173 11.95 28.25 12.88
N PHE A 174 11.06 27.41 13.40
CA PHE A 174 11.28 25.98 13.59
C PHE A 174 10.09 25.20 13.04
N THR A 175 10.38 24.00 12.52
CA THR A 175 9.35 23.05 12.09
C THR A 175 9.50 21.76 12.90
N ILE A 176 8.43 21.37 13.60
CA ILE A 176 8.37 20.14 14.39
C ILE A 176 7.37 19.17 13.80
N ARG A 177 7.75 17.89 13.74
CA ARG A 177 6.83 16.83 13.34
C ARG A 177 6.05 16.33 14.54
N LEU A 178 4.74 16.41 14.45
CA LEU A 178 3.81 15.94 15.45
C LEU A 178 3.17 14.65 14.96
N HIS A 179 3.27 13.60 15.77
CA HIS A 179 2.68 12.29 15.50
C HIS A 179 1.46 12.08 16.39
N ASP A 180 0.51 11.28 15.93
CA ASP A 180 -0.67 10.83 16.69
C ASP A 180 -1.52 11.96 17.28
N ILE A 181 -1.68 13.06 16.56
CA ILE A 181 -2.63 14.10 16.95
C ILE A 181 -4.05 13.60 16.65
N ARG A 182 -4.84 13.37 17.70
CA ARG A 182 -6.17 12.75 17.54
C ARG A 182 -7.30 13.77 17.53
N ASN A 183 -7.07 14.96 18.10
CA ASN A 183 -8.07 15.99 18.29
C ASN A 183 -7.44 17.36 18.60
N LYS A 184 -8.28 18.40 18.67
CA LYS A 184 -7.90 19.78 19.00
C LYS A 184 -7.23 19.93 20.37
N SER A 185 -7.61 19.14 21.38
CA SER A 185 -6.99 19.21 22.71
C SER A 185 -5.55 18.71 22.70
N ASP A 186 -5.27 17.60 22.01
CA ASP A 186 -3.91 17.10 21.80
C ASP A 186 -3.03 18.17 21.12
N LEU A 187 -3.58 18.85 20.11
CA LEU A 187 -2.89 19.95 19.41
C LEU A 187 -2.67 21.17 20.31
N LYS A 188 -3.69 21.57 21.08
CA LYS A 188 -3.64 22.74 21.97
C LYS A 188 -2.54 22.58 23.03
N LYS A 189 -2.37 21.39 23.60
CA LYS A 189 -1.29 21.11 24.57
C LYS A 189 0.09 21.42 24.00
N ILE A 190 0.32 21.13 22.72
CA ILE A 190 1.57 21.44 22.05
C ILE A 190 1.70 22.93 21.77
N THR A 191 0.66 23.56 21.22
CA THR A 191 0.71 24.99 20.89
C THR A 191 0.86 25.87 22.11
N ASP A 192 0.16 25.56 23.21
CA ASP A 192 0.27 26.27 24.49
C ASP A 192 1.69 26.18 25.03
N LEU A 193 2.29 24.99 25.01
CA LEU A 193 3.66 24.79 25.46
C LEU A 193 4.65 25.64 24.64
N LEU A 194 4.47 25.74 23.32
CA LEU A 194 5.32 26.56 22.45
C LEU A 194 5.14 28.06 22.73
N VAL A 195 3.92 28.49 23.03
CA VAL A 195 3.62 29.88 23.40
C VAL A 195 4.27 30.22 24.75
N GLU A 196 4.06 29.38 25.76
CA GLU A 196 4.53 29.61 27.13
C GLU A 196 6.06 29.57 27.25
N GLU A 197 6.71 28.59 26.63
CA GLU A 197 8.15 28.34 26.84
C GLU A 197 9.03 29.08 25.83
N TYR A 198 8.48 29.48 24.67
CA TYR A 198 9.26 30.09 23.58
C TYR A 198 8.68 31.41 23.05
N GLY A 199 7.58 31.91 23.60
CA GLY A 199 6.93 33.14 23.12
C GLY A 199 6.38 33.02 21.71
N ALA A 200 6.14 31.78 21.24
CA ALA A 200 5.56 31.57 19.92
C ALA A 200 4.14 32.13 19.84
N LYS A 201 3.73 32.54 18.65
CA LYS A 201 2.39 33.07 18.40
C LYS A 201 1.55 32.02 17.68
N CYS A 202 0.46 31.57 18.30
CA CYS A 202 -0.38 30.50 17.74
C CYS A 202 -0.98 30.91 16.38
N GLU A 203 -1.34 32.18 16.23
CA GLU A 203 -1.89 32.78 15.02
C GLU A 203 -0.93 32.79 13.83
N THR A 204 0.39 32.63 14.05
CA THR A 204 1.39 32.56 12.97
C THR A 204 1.83 31.13 12.66
N MET A 205 1.33 30.14 13.42
CA MET A 205 1.70 28.74 13.21
C MET A 205 1.03 28.17 11.96
N THR A 206 1.82 27.48 11.14
CA THR A 206 1.37 26.94 9.83
C THR A 206 1.75 25.48 9.66
N ILE A 207 1.01 24.76 8.82
CA ILE A 207 1.28 23.36 8.47
C ILE A 207 2.14 23.31 7.21
N ASP A 208 3.41 22.91 7.34
CA ASP A 208 4.35 22.80 6.20
C ASP A 208 4.17 21.48 5.44
N ALA A 209 3.73 20.42 6.13
CA ALA A 209 3.41 19.13 5.53
C ALA A 209 2.45 18.32 6.41
N ILE A 210 1.71 17.39 5.82
CA ILE A 210 0.80 16.49 6.52
C ILE A 210 0.77 15.11 5.85
N GLU A 211 0.72 14.05 6.65
CA GLU A 211 0.45 12.70 6.19
C GLU A 211 -0.91 12.22 6.67
N LEU A 212 -1.75 11.91 5.69
CA LEU A 212 -3.14 11.52 5.87
C LEU A 212 -3.30 10.06 5.50
N SER A 213 -3.84 9.27 6.42
CA SER A 213 -3.94 7.82 6.27
C SER A 213 -5.38 7.34 6.34
N LEU A 214 -5.70 6.38 5.50
CA LEU A 214 -6.98 5.68 5.47
C LEU A 214 -6.75 4.20 5.81
N ASP A 215 -7.34 3.79 6.93
CA ASP A 215 -7.24 2.46 7.51
C ASP A 215 -8.48 1.63 7.19
N PHE A 216 -8.26 0.40 6.71
CA PHE A 216 -9.29 -0.58 6.36
C PHE A 216 -9.14 -1.80 7.28
N TYR A 217 -10.07 -1.95 8.22
CA TYR A 217 -10.06 -3.03 9.20
C TYR A 217 -10.93 -4.21 8.75
N GLY A 218 -10.39 -5.42 8.88
CA GLY A 218 -11.05 -6.67 8.48
C GLY A 218 -10.76 -7.04 7.01
N GLY A 219 -11.13 -8.27 6.65
CA GLY A 219 -10.80 -8.88 5.37
C GLY A 219 -9.34 -9.30 5.26
N ASP A 220 -8.94 -9.75 4.08
CA ASP A 220 -7.55 -10.03 3.73
C ASP A 220 -6.79 -8.72 3.52
N GLY A 221 -5.94 -8.36 4.49
CA GLY A 221 -5.21 -7.10 4.49
C GLY A 221 -4.27 -6.94 3.28
N SER A 222 -3.63 -8.01 2.82
CA SER A 222 -2.71 -7.94 1.70
C SER A 222 -3.44 -7.80 0.38
N ALA A 223 -4.53 -8.55 0.18
CA ALA A 223 -5.39 -8.38 -0.98
C ALA A 223 -6.00 -6.96 -1.04
N ILE A 224 -6.43 -6.41 0.10
CA ILE A 224 -6.95 -5.03 0.17
C ILE A 224 -5.87 -4.01 -0.21
N VAL A 225 -4.61 -4.18 0.21
CA VAL A 225 -3.50 -3.28 -0.18
C VAL A 225 -3.30 -3.28 -1.70
N ILE A 226 -3.32 -4.45 -2.34
CA ILE A 226 -3.19 -4.57 -3.80
C ILE A 226 -4.37 -3.89 -4.49
N LYS A 227 -5.58 -4.13 -3.99
CA LYS A 227 -6.81 -3.53 -4.51
C LYS A 227 -6.81 -2.01 -4.37
N LEU A 228 -6.30 -1.47 -3.26
CA LEU A 228 -6.10 -0.04 -3.07
C LEU A 228 -5.10 0.53 -4.07
N HIS A 229 -4.00 -0.18 -4.36
CA HIS A 229 -3.06 0.23 -5.40
C HIS A 229 -3.72 0.29 -6.79
N LYS A 230 -4.52 -0.71 -7.16
CA LYS A 230 -5.28 -0.71 -8.44
C LYS A 230 -6.30 0.43 -8.50
N ALA A 231 -6.94 0.73 -7.37
CA ALA A 231 -7.99 1.73 -7.27
C ALA A 231 -7.46 3.17 -7.14
N MET A 232 -6.26 3.39 -6.59
CA MET A 232 -5.73 4.73 -6.33
C MET A 232 -5.63 5.56 -7.62
N GLN A 233 -6.20 6.76 -7.58
CA GLN A 233 -6.03 7.76 -8.63
C GLN A 233 -4.65 8.42 -8.46
N TYR A 234 -3.65 7.90 -9.18
CA TYR A 234 -2.32 8.48 -9.20
C TYR A 234 -2.28 9.69 -10.14
N PRO A 235 -1.56 10.77 -9.80
CA PRO A 235 -1.41 11.91 -10.71
C PRO A 235 -0.66 11.53 -11.99
N VAL A 236 -0.82 12.34 -13.04
CA VAL A 236 -0.22 12.08 -14.36
C VAL A 236 1.30 11.91 -14.31
N ASP A 237 1.96 12.72 -13.47
CA ASP A 237 3.40 12.74 -13.24
C ASP A 237 3.88 11.70 -12.21
N ALA A 238 2.98 10.81 -11.75
CA ALA A 238 3.32 9.78 -10.77
C ALA A 238 4.55 8.97 -11.22
N ARG A 239 5.58 9.05 -10.40
CA ARG A 239 6.92 8.48 -10.62
C ARG A 239 7.33 7.58 -9.45
N LEU A 240 8.37 6.79 -9.66
CA LEU A 240 8.95 5.93 -8.61
C LEU A 240 7.95 4.93 -7.99
N LEU A 241 7.01 4.42 -8.79
CA LEU A 241 6.12 3.32 -8.40
C LEU A 241 6.95 2.07 -8.12
N ARG A 242 6.84 1.53 -6.90
CA ARG A 242 7.75 0.48 -6.42
C ARG A 242 7.17 -0.32 -5.27
N THR A 243 7.73 -1.49 -5.03
CA THR A 243 7.63 -2.20 -3.74
C THR A 243 8.93 -2.07 -2.96
N TYR A 244 8.84 -1.97 -1.63
CA TYR A 244 10.01 -1.90 -0.76
C TYR A 244 9.68 -2.21 0.72
N LYS A 245 10.60 -2.86 1.43
CA LYS A 245 10.58 -3.02 2.89
C LYS A 245 11.52 -2.03 3.57
N THR A 246 12.71 -1.86 3.00
CA THR A 246 13.72 -0.86 3.35
C THR A 246 14.21 -0.12 2.09
N LYS A 247 15.04 0.91 2.26
CA LYS A 247 15.64 1.67 1.14
C LYS A 247 16.36 0.76 0.12
N TRP A 248 16.96 -0.34 0.57
CA TRP A 248 17.80 -1.22 -0.24
C TRP A 248 17.03 -2.35 -0.93
N THR A 249 15.79 -2.62 -0.52
CA THR A 249 14.93 -3.69 -1.06
C THR A 249 14.01 -3.22 -2.19
N ARG A 250 14.25 -2.01 -2.70
CA ARG A 250 13.40 -1.37 -3.69
C ARG A 250 13.40 -2.16 -4.99
N ARG A 251 12.22 -2.48 -5.50
CA ARG A 251 12.01 -3.15 -6.79
C ARG A 251 10.74 -2.64 -7.45
N ASP A 252 10.57 -2.94 -8.73
CA ASP A 252 9.33 -2.63 -9.45
C ASP A 252 8.14 -3.40 -8.86
N ILE A 253 6.93 -2.90 -9.10
CA ILE A 253 5.71 -3.57 -8.65
C ILE A 253 5.49 -4.79 -9.57
N PRO A 254 5.45 -6.03 -9.05
CA PRO A 254 5.13 -7.19 -9.86
C PRO A 254 3.75 -7.04 -10.51
N THR A 255 3.64 -7.47 -11.76
CA THR A 255 2.35 -7.47 -12.45
C THR A 255 1.49 -8.68 -12.08
N ALA A 256 2.10 -9.79 -11.67
CA ALA A 256 1.40 -10.97 -11.20
C ALA A 256 0.83 -10.72 -9.78
N PRO A 257 -0.47 -10.98 -9.54
CA PRO A 257 -1.11 -10.78 -8.24
C PRO A 257 -0.45 -11.54 -7.09
N HIS A 258 -0.17 -12.85 -7.24
CA HIS A 258 0.46 -13.67 -6.20
C HIS A 258 1.83 -13.14 -5.78
N ALA A 259 2.67 -12.74 -6.72
CA ALA A 259 4.00 -12.23 -6.44
C ALA A 259 3.95 -10.93 -5.61
N LEU A 260 2.99 -10.04 -5.90
CA LEU A 260 2.82 -8.84 -5.09
C LEU A 260 2.19 -9.16 -3.72
N TYR A 261 1.26 -10.11 -3.66
CA TYR A 261 0.64 -10.55 -2.42
C TYR A 261 1.66 -11.09 -1.44
N GLU A 262 2.53 -11.99 -1.88
CA GLU A 262 3.64 -12.53 -1.07
C GLU A 262 4.56 -11.41 -0.57
N LEU A 263 4.86 -10.40 -1.38
CA LEU A 263 5.66 -9.25 -0.93
C LEU A 263 4.97 -8.47 0.19
N VAL A 264 3.68 -8.15 0.04
CA VAL A 264 2.93 -7.41 1.06
C VAL A 264 2.80 -8.23 2.35
N GLU A 265 2.53 -9.53 2.23
CA GLU A 265 2.53 -10.46 3.37
C GLU A 265 3.90 -10.55 4.05
N ASN A 266 5.00 -10.36 3.32
CA ASN A 266 6.35 -10.29 3.88
C ASN A 266 6.76 -8.89 4.41
N GLY A 267 5.79 -7.96 4.46
CA GLY A 267 5.96 -6.62 5.03
C GLY A 267 6.54 -5.59 4.07
N TYR A 268 6.46 -5.82 2.76
CA TYR A 268 6.76 -4.79 1.76
C TYR A 268 5.61 -3.79 1.68
N ASN A 269 5.97 -2.55 1.38
CA ASN A 269 5.05 -1.46 1.08
C ASN A 269 4.99 -1.27 -0.44
N ILE A 270 3.84 -0.87 -0.95
CA ILE A 270 3.70 -0.27 -2.28
C ILE A 270 3.86 1.25 -2.11
N GLY A 271 4.67 1.90 -2.94
CA GLY A 271 4.85 3.35 -2.85
C GLY A 271 5.03 4.05 -4.18
N MET A 272 4.72 5.35 -4.18
CA MET A 272 4.88 6.30 -5.27
C MET A 272 5.52 7.58 -4.70
N GLY A 273 6.49 8.13 -5.42
CA GLY A 273 7.23 9.33 -5.01
C GLY A 273 8.20 9.11 -3.85
N ASP A 274 8.96 10.15 -3.50
CA ASP A 274 9.78 10.25 -2.30
C ASP A 274 9.25 11.35 -1.39
N HIS A 275 8.68 10.98 -0.23
CA HIS A 275 8.16 11.89 0.79
C HIS A 275 9.17 12.95 1.26
N ARG A 276 10.45 12.79 0.90
CA ARG A 276 11.51 13.75 1.20
C ARG A 276 11.60 14.91 0.22
N SER A 277 11.15 14.76 -1.01
CA SER A 277 11.34 15.78 -2.05
C SER A 277 10.08 16.05 -2.85
N ASP A 278 9.17 15.09 -2.92
CA ASP A 278 7.94 15.21 -3.69
C ASP A 278 6.84 15.92 -2.90
N VAL A 279 6.06 16.70 -3.65
CA VAL A 279 4.89 17.43 -3.15
C VAL A 279 3.77 16.48 -2.73
N PHE A 280 3.66 15.35 -3.43
CA PHE A 280 2.63 14.34 -3.26
C PHE A 280 3.26 12.95 -3.29
N CYS A 281 3.05 12.16 -2.25
CA CYS A 281 3.52 10.77 -2.16
C CYS A 281 2.41 9.85 -1.71
N VAL A 282 2.47 8.59 -2.15
CA VAL A 282 1.52 7.55 -1.74
C VAL A 282 2.29 6.38 -1.17
N ARG A 283 1.78 5.80 -0.08
CA ARG A 283 2.27 4.55 0.48
C ARG A 283 1.10 3.66 0.87
N ALA A 284 1.10 2.40 0.48
CA ALA A 284 0.10 1.41 0.88
C ALA A 284 0.78 0.15 1.41
N TYR A 285 0.29 -0.39 2.54
CA TYR A 285 0.90 -1.54 3.21
C TYR A 285 -0.07 -2.21 4.19
N PHE A 286 0.24 -3.45 4.55
CA PHE A 286 -0.51 -4.16 5.58
C PHE A 286 0.07 -3.85 6.96
N LYS A 287 -0.67 -3.06 7.76
CA LYS A 287 -0.21 -2.56 9.06
C LYS A 287 -0.49 -3.58 10.16
N ARG A 288 0.56 -4.30 10.55
CA ARG A 288 0.58 -5.32 11.61
C ARG A 288 1.44 -4.93 12.82
N THR A 289 2.17 -3.82 12.72
CA THR A 289 3.02 -3.31 13.79
C THR A 289 2.71 -1.85 14.09
N ASP A 290 2.95 -1.48 15.34
CA ASP A 290 2.92 -0.11 15.84
C ASP A 290 4.35 0.44 16.02
N LYS A 291 4.45 1.59 16.71
CA LYS A 291 5.71 2.22 17.09
C LYS A 291 6.72 1.23 17.67
N GLY A 292 7.97 1.40 17.23
CA GLY A 292 9.06 0.53 17.66
C GLY A 292 8.98 -0.90 17.14
N GLY A 293 8.08 -1.19 16.19
CA GLY A 293 7.92 -2.54 15.64
C GLY A 293 7.10 -3.47 16.53
N GLN A 294 6.44 -2.96 17.57
CA GLN A 294 5.57 -3.76 18.43
C GLN A 294 4.43 -4.36 17.61
N SER A 295 4.18 -5.66 17.76
CA SER A 295 3.10 -6.32 17.04
C SER A 295 1.75 -5.84 17.53
N LEU A 296 0.87 -5.48 16.60
CA LEU A 296 -0.53 -5.20 16.88
C LEU A 296 -1.27 -6.51 17.09
N SER A 297 -2.31 -6.48 17.94
CA SER A 297 -3.26 -7.58 18.03
C SER A 297 -3.97 -7.79 16.69
N LYS A 298 -4.38 -9.04 16.40
CA LYS A 298 -4.97 -9.41 15.09
C LYS A 298 -6.20 -8.56 14.72
N ASP A 299 -7.01 -8.15 15.70
CA ASP A 299 -8.19 -7.29 15.50
C ASP A 299 -7.84 -5.83 15.13
N GLN A 300 -6.59 -5.42 15.33
CA GLN A 300 -6.03 -4.11 14.97
C GLN A 300 -5.24 -4.13 13.66
N HIS A 301 -5.03 -5.30 13.07
CA HIS A 301 -4.46 -5.44 11.74
C HIS A 301 -5.38 -4.79 10.72
N ARG A 302 -4.78 -4.09 9.76
CA ARG A 302 -5.51 -3.30 8.76
C ARG A 302 -4.67 -3.04 7.54
N ALA A 303 -5.29 -3.04 6.38
CA ALA A 303 -4.69 -2.42 5.20
C ALA A 303 -4.69 -0.90 5.39
N ARG A 304 -3.59 -0.26 5.05
CA ARG A 304 -3.47 1.20 5.13
C ARG A 304 -2.99 1.77 3.81
N ILE A 305 -3.57 2.90 3.41
CA ILE A 305 -3.02 3.78 2.38
C ILE A 305 -2.84 5.18 2.95
N GLU A 306 -1.70 5.79 2.65
CA GLU A 306 -1.25 7.07 3.17
C GLU A 306 -0.93 8.00 2.00
N VAL A 307 -1.28 9.28 2.12
CA VAL A 307 -0.76 10.34 1.27
C VAL A 307 0.05 11.33 2.10
N THR A 308 1.27 11.59 1.68
CA THR A 308 2.09 12.68 2.23
C THR A 308 1.95 13.89 1.32
N LEU A 309 1.61 15.04 1.90
CA LEU A 309 1.38 16.30 1.21
C LEU A 309 2.26 17.37 1.81
N THR A 310 3.08 18.04 0.99
CA THR A 310 3.74 19.29 1.41
C THR A 310 2.81 20.48 1.22
N LYS A 311 3.15 21.64 1.78
CA LYS A 311 2.39 22.89 1.58
C LYS A 311 2.10 23.21 0.11
N LEU A 312 3.02 22.85 -0.79
CA LEU A 312 2.87 23.08 -2.22
C LEU A 312 1.70 22.30 -2.82
N ALA A 313 1.27 21.19 -2.20
CA ALA A 313 0.14 20.39 -2.66
C ALA A 313 -1.22 21.12 -2.51
N PHE A 314 -1.24 22.22 -1.76
CA PHE A 314 -2.44 23.02 -1.47
C PHE A 314 -2.48 24.35 -2.25
N THR A 315 -1.45 24.65 -3.06
CA THR A 315 -1.32 25.94 -3.77
C THR A 315 -2.53 26.23 -4.64
N ASP A 316 -2.98 25.25 -5.43
CA ASP A 316 -4.12 25.40 -6.35
C ASP A 316 -5.47 25.48 -5.64
N ASP A 317 -5.55 24.99 -4.39
CA ASP A 317 -6.80 24.97 -3.63
C ASP A 317 -7.02 26.29 -2.85
N THR A 318 -6.08 27.23 -2.88
CA THR A 318 -6.12 28.51 -2.13
C THR A 318 -6.44 28.32 -0.64
N ILE A 319 -5.92 27.25 -0.04
CA ILE A 319 -6.20 26.91 1.36
C ILE A 319 -5.22 27.62 2.28
N ASP A 320 -5.77 28.32 3.25
CA ASP A 320 -5.00 28.83 4.38
C ASP A 320 -4.45 27.67 5.22
N LEU A 321 -3.12 27.60 5.33
CA LEU A 321 -2.38 26.56 6.04
C LEU A 321 -2.12 26.90 7.51
N HIS A 322 -2.69 27.97 8.05
CA HIS A 322 -2.65 28.21 9.50
C HIS A 322 -3.25 27.04 10.28
N ILE A 323 -2.68 26.77 11.45
CA ILE A 323 -3.10 25.67 12.33
C ILE A 323 -4.59 25.73 12.71
N SER A 324 -5.15 26.95 12.81
CA SER A 324 -6.57 27.20 13.07
C SER A 324 -7.50 26.63 11.98
N ASN A 325 -6.97 26.42 10.77
CA ASN A 325 -7.69 25.89 9.61
C ASN A 325 -7.46 24.39 9.38
N LEU A 326 -6.88 23.66 10.35
CA LEU A 326 -6.54 22.24 10.21
C LEU A 326 -7.70 21.36 9.72
N ARG A 327 -8.94 21.64 10.13
CA ARG A 327 -10.14 20.95 9.63
C ARG A 327 -10.28 21.02 8.10
N LYS A 328 -10.04 22.20 7.51
CA LYS A 328 -10.07 22.41 6.05
C LYS A 328 -8.87 21.74 5.38
N ILE A 329 -7.68 21.85 5.98
CA ILE A 329 -6.45 21.22 5.49
C ILE A 329 -6.63 19.69 5.39
N ILE A 330 -7.17 19.04 6.43
CA ILE A 330 -7.49 17.60 6.42
C ILE A 330 -8.45 17.27 5.28
N THR A 331 -9.56 18.03 5.17
CA THR A 331 -10.61 17.77 4.18
C THR A 331 -10.06 17.92 2.75
N CYS A 332 -9.31 18.98 2.47
CA CYS A 332 -8.69 19.21 1.17
C CYS A 332 -7.58 18.20 0.87
N GLY A 333 -6.76 17.83 1.85
CA GLY A 333 -5.72 16.82 1.66
C GLY A 333 -6.30 15.46 1.28
N PHE A 334 -7.37 15.00 1.94
CA PHE A 334 -8.05 13.76 1.55
C PHE A 334 -8.81 13.85 0.21
N LYS A 335 -9.06 15.06 -0.32
CA LYS A 335 -9.53 15.20 -1.70
C LYS A 335 -8.46 14.81 -2.72
N LYS A 336 -7.17 14.86 -2.38
CA LYS A 336 -6.08 14.38 -3.25
C LYS A 336 -5.94 12.85 -3.27
N MET A 337 -6.56 12.14 -2.33
CA MET A 337 -6.61 10.66 -2.29
C MET A 337 -7.93 10.15 -2.87
N GLN A 338 -8.07 10.08 -4.20
CA GLN A 338 -9.29 9.55 -4.84
C GLN A 338 -9.12 8.10 -5.29
N PHE A 339 -10.25 7.39 -5.37
CA PHE A 339 -10.29 6.01 -5.82
C PHE A 339 -11.12 5.85 -7.08
N THR A 340 -10.71 4.88 -7.88
CA THR A 340 -11.25 4.52 -9.19
C THR A 340 -11.52 3.01 -9.22
N LYS A 341 -12.22 2.57 -10.27
CA LYS A 341 -12.53 1.17 -10.54
C LYS A 341 -12.67 0.95 -12.03
N LEU A 342 -12.64 -0.31 -12.44
CA LEU A 342 -13.00 -0.68 -13.81
C LEU A 342 -14.44 -0.28 -14.13
N SER A 343 -14.63 0.38 -15.27
CA SER A 343 -15.94 0.74 -15.78
C SER A 343 -16.67 -0.48 -16.33
N LYS A 344 -17.99 -0.51 -16.18
CA LYS A 344 -18.84 -1.55 -16.80
C LYS A 344 -18.71 -1.57 -18.33
N ARG A 345 -18.32 -0.44 -18.92
CA ARG A 345 -18.15 -0.22 -20.37
C ARG A 345 -16.79 -0.67 -20.90
N ALA A 346 -15.87 -1.11 -20.03
CA ALA A 346 -14.56 -1.60 -20.44
C ALA A 346 -14.69 -2.79 -21.42
N THR A 347 -13.82 -2.82 -22.41
CA THR A 347 -13.71 -3.91 -23.38
C THR A 347 -13.28 -5.22 -22.70
N LEU A 348 -13.45 -6.35 -23.39
CA LEU A 348 -13.01 -7.65 -22.87
C LEU A 348 -11.50 -7.69 -22.59
N THR A 349 -10.70 -7.07 -23.45
CA THR A 349 -9.23 -7.00 -23.26
C THR A 349 -8.85 -6.15 -22.05
N GLU A 350 -9.54 -5.04 -21.82
CA GLU A 350 -9.29 -4.21 -20.63
C GLU A 350 -9.74 -4.91 -19.35
N LYS A 351 -10.85 -5.66 -19.39
CA LYS A 351 -11.29 -6.52 -18.29
C LYS A 351 -10.27 -7.60 -17.98
N ASP A 352 -9.81 -8.32 -19.00
CA ASP A 352 -8.79 -9.35 -18.87
C ASP A 352 -7.52 -8.79 -18.22
N GLN A 353 -6.98 -7.69 -18.75
CA GLN A 353 -5.81 -7.02 -18.16
C GLN A 353 -6.08 -6.56 -16.73
N TYR A 354 -7.23 -5.96 -16.46
CA TYR A 354 -7.58 -5.48 -15.13
C TYR A 354 -7.65 -6.64 -14.14
N TYR A 355 -8.18 -7.79 -14.51
CA TYR A 355 -8.38 -8.89 -13.57
C TYR A 355 -7.14 -9.79 -13.40
N THR A 356 -6.35 -9.97 -14.46
CA THR A 356 -5.17 -10.85 -14.43
C THR A 356 -3.90 -10.14 -13.99
N GLN A 357 -3.88 -8.80 -13.97
CA GLN A 357 -2.67 -8.04 -13.66
C GLN A 357 -2.87 -7.04 -12.52
N VAL A 358 -1.77 -6.69 -11.87
CA VAL A 358 -1.64 -5.56 -10.97
C VAL A 358 -0.90 -4.44 -11.67
N LYS A 359 -1.59 -3.32 -11.87
CA LYS A 359 -1.07 -2.09 -12.45
C LYS A 359 -1.72 -0.88 -11.76
N PRO A 360 -1.12 0.32 -11.85
CA PRO A 360 -1.74 1.56 -11.42
C PRO A 360 -2.83 1.99 -12.40
N PHE A 361 -3.92 1.22 -12.53
CA PHE A 361 -4.99 1.45 -13.50
C PHE A 361 -5.66 2.82 -13.33
N GLY A 362 -5.74 3.32 -12.10
CA GLY A 362 -6.24 4.66 -11.79
C GLY A 362 -5.30 5.82 -12.12
N LYS A 363 -4.11 5.57 -12.68
CA LYS A 363 -3.17 6.66 -13.02
C LYS A 363 -3.78 7.57 -14.08
N GLU A 364 -3.74 8.86 -13.80
CA GLU A 364 -4.20 9.89 -14.73
C GLU A 364 -3.35 9.94 -16.00
N GLN A 365 -3.96 10.38 -17.09
CA GLN A 365 -3.32 10.65 -18.36
C GLN A 365 -3.37 12.15 -18.63
N GLU A 366 -2.37 12.67 -19.36
CA GLU A 366 -2.44 14.04 -19.89
C GLU A 366 -3.76 14.23 -20.63
N ASP A 367 -4.37 15.41 -20.49
CA ASP A 367 -5.72 15.73 -20.97
C ASP A 367 -6.00 15.15 -22.35
N LYS A 368 -6.73 14.03 -22.37
CA LYS A 368 -7.21 13.39 -23.59
C LYS A 368 -8.69 13.68 -23.74
N LEU A 369 -9.11 13.83 -25.00
CA LEU A 369 -10.51 13.74 -25.35
C LEU A 369 -10.92 12.28 -25.19
N SER A 370 -11.91 12.02 -24.33
CA SER A 370 -12.55 10.70 -24.21
C SER A 370 -13.16 10.26 -25.54
N ILE A 371 -13.57 8.99 -25.66
CA ILE A 371 -14.40 8.51 -26.79
C ILE A 371 -15.64 9.41 -27.02
N SER A 372 -16.20 9.98 -25.95
CA SER A 372 -17.30 10.95 -25.98
C SER A 372 -16.90 12.41 -26.23
N ARG A 373 -15.62 12.68 -26.54
CA ARG A 373 -15.03 14.02 -26.76
C ARG A 373 -15.10 14.99 -25.58
N HIS A 374 -15.40 14.51 -24.37
CA HIS A 374 -15.22 15.27 -23.15
C HIS A 374 -13.78 15.16 -22.66
N LYS A 375 -13.21 16.27 -22.18
CA LYS A 375 -11.91 16.25 -21.48
C LYS A 375 -12.01 15.33 -20.28
N ARG A 376 -11.12 14.33 -20.23
CA ARG A 376 -11.04 13.37 -19.13
C ARG A 376 -9.57 13.06 -18.88
N ASN A 377 -9.23 13.03 -17.60
CA ASN A 377 -7.91 12.73 -17.08
C ASN A 377 -7.75 11.25 -16.68
N LEU A 378 -8.80 10.44 -16.70
CA LEU A 378 -8.74 8.99 -16.49
C LEU A 378 -8.87 8.22 -17.82
N PRO A 379 -8.26 7.03 -17.96
CA PRO A 379 -8.53 6.12 -19.08
C PRO A 379 -10.03 5.83 -19.22
N ASP A 380 -10.53 5.60 -20.45
CA ASP A 380 -11.96 5.37 -20.70
C ASP A 380 -12.50 4.12 -19.97
N ALA A 381 -11.66 3.10 -19.82
CA ALA A 381 -12.00 1.88 -19.08
C ALA A 381 -12.10 2.07 -17.56
N ILE A 382 -11.69 3.21 -17.01
CA ILE A 382 -11.55 3.42 -15.57
C ILE A 382 -12.42 4.59 -15.13
N GLU A 383 -13.28 4.39 -14.14
CA GLU A 383 -14.21 5.40 -13.62
C GLU A 383 -14.03 5.65 -12.12
N SER A 384 -14.60 6.75 -11.60
CA SER A 384 -14.55 7.04 -10.18
C SER A 384 -15.28 5.97 -9.36
N TYR A 385 -14.68 5.54 -8.26
CA TYR A 385 -15.30 4.59 -7.34
C TYR A 385 -16.17 5.33 -6.33
N ALA A 386 -17.40 5.68 -6.75
CA ALA A 386 -18.34 6.49 -5.96
C ALA A 386 -18.51 6.01 -4.51
N TRP A 387 -18.81 4.72 -4.31
CA TRP A 387 -19.01 4.13 -2.98
C TRP A 387 -17.76 4.27 -2.09
N LEU A 388 -16.57 3.91 -2.59
CA LEU A 388 -15.35 3.98 -1.79
C LEU A 388 -14.97 5.42 -1.46
N ASN A 389 -15.12 6.33 -2.44
CA ASN A 389 -14.91 7.75 -2.22
C ASN A 389 -15.91 8.33 -1.22
N GLU A 390 -17.15 7.83 -1.17
CA GLU A 390 -18.14 8.19 -0.16
C GLU A 390 -17.79 7.69 1.24
N ALA A 391 -17.42 6.41 1.36
CA ALA A 391 -16.99 5.83 2.62
C ALA A 391 -15.77 6.57 3.20
N LYS A 392 -14.79 6.89 2.33
CA LYS A 392 -13.68 7.79 2.67
C LYS A 392 -14.19 9.14 3.16
N ARG A 393 -15.07 9.83 2.41
CA ARG A 393 -15.61 11.14 2.81
C ARG A 393 -16.27 11.10 4.19
N ASN A 394 -16.99 10.03 4.52
CA ASN A 394 -17.61 9.87 5.84
C ASN A 394 -16.56 9.71 6.94
N ALA A 395 -15.57 8.84 6.74
CA ALA A 395 -14.45 8.69 7.67
C ALA A 395 -13.66 9.99 7.87
N VAL A 396 -13.46 10.78 6.80
CA VAL A 396 -12.80 12.07 6.84
C VAL A 396 -13.63 13.11 7.60
N LYS A 397 -14.95 13.14 7.41
CA LYS A 397 -15.85 14.01 8.19
C LYS A 397 -15.72 13.69 9.69
N ASP A 398 -15.68 12.42 10.07
CA ASP A 398 -15.53 11.99 11.46
C ASP A 398 -14.19 12.42 12.07
N LEU A 399 -13.10 12.33 11.31
CA LEU A 399 -11.80 12.86 11.72
C LEU A 399 -11.84 14.39 11.84
N ALA A 400 -12.33 15.06 10.81
CA ALA A 400 -12.35 16.51 10.69
C ALA A 400 -13.20 17.19 11.79
N ARG A 401 -14.23 16.52 12.32
CA ARG A 401 -15.02 17.05 13.45
C ARG A 401 -14.25 17.10 14.79
N LYS A 402 -13.11 16.41 14.89
CA LYS A 402 -12.27 16.41 16.10
C LYS A 402 -11.31 17.61 16.17
N PHE A 403 -11.24 18.40 15.12
CA PHE A 403 -10.39 19.57 14.94
C PHE A 403 -11.24 20.79 14.61
#